data_AF-A0A1A8GJ38-F1
#
_entry.id   AF-A0A1A8GJ38-F1
#
_cell.length_a   1.000
_cell.length_b   1.000
_cell.length_c   1.000
_cell.angle_alpha   90.00
_cell.angle_beta   90.00
_cell.angle_gamma   90.00
#
_symmetry.space_group_name_H-M   'P 1'
#
loop_
_entity.id
_entity.type
_entity.pdbx_description
1 polymer ?
#
loop_
_entity_poly.entity_id
_entity_poly.type
_entity_poly.pdbx_seq_one_letter_code
_entity_poly.pdbx_strand_id
1 'polypeptide(L)'
;NFIRDLIFKKTGAHTTCWVGGNDAVKDGVWMWSDGSKFDFTDWPAGEPNNYGGSENCMDINLKGEDYVNDGLCTVTLPFVCGKYV
;
A
#
# COMPACT_ATOMS: atom_id res chain seq x y z
N ASN A 1 9.03 -0.81 11.96
CA ASN A 1 7.82 -0.81 11.12
C ASN A 1 7.84 -2.15 10.37
N PHE A 2 7.18 -3.20 10.88
CA PHE A 2 7.53 -4.61 10.58
C PHE A 2 7.64 -4.94 9.08
N ILE A 3 6.67 -4.47 8.27
CA ILE A 3 6.68 -4.75 6.83
C ILE A 3 7.85 -4.03 6.14
N ARG A 4 8.16 -2.79 6.52
CA ARG A 4 9.33 -2.06 5.99
C ARG A 4 10.64 -2.75 6.31
N ASP A 5 10.76 -3.26 7.54
CA ASP A 5 11.93 -4.00 8.01
C ASP A 5 12.09 -5.34 7.27
N LEU A 6 10.97 -6.03 7.00
CA LEU A 6 10.93 -7.24 6.17
C LEU A 6 11.42 -6.96 4.74
N ILE A 7 10.93 -5.89 4.12
CA ILE A 7 11.34 -5.47 2.77
C ILE A 7 12.84 -5.18 2.76
N PHE A 8 13.32 -4.33 3.69
CA PHE A 8 14.74 -3.98 3.78
C PHE A 8 15.63 -5.21 3.96
N LYS A 9 15.26 -6.13 4.86
CA LYS A 9 16.00 -7.37 5.09
C LYS A 9 16.07 -8.25 3.84
N LYS A 10 15.04 -8.21 2.98
CA LYS A 10 14.96 -9.05 1.78
C LYS A 10 15.64 -8.44 0.57
N THR A 11 15.57 -7.12 0.41
CA THR A 11 16.01 -6.41 -0.80
C THR A 11 17.24 -5.53 -0.61
N GLY A 12 17.61 -5.22 0.63
CA GLY A 12 18.69 -4.28 0.97
C GLY A 12 18.29 -2.79 0.88
N ALA A 13 17.01 -2.50 0.61
CA ALA A 13 16.47 -1.15 0.51
C ALA A 13 15.00 -1.10 0.97
N HIS A 14 14.47 0.08 1.27
CA HIS A 14 13.03 0.27 1.44
C HIS A 14 12.34 0.33 0.08
N THR A 15 12.36 -0.79 -0.65
CA THR A 15 11.74 -0.89 -1.98
C THR A 15 10.25 -0.58 -1.90
N THR A 16 9.74 0.23 -2.83
CA THR A 16 8.30 0.49 -2.97
C THR A 16 7.58 -0.80 -3.33
N CYS A 17 6.58 -1.17 -2.53
CA CYS A 17 5.87 -2.43 -2.67
C CYS A 17 4.37 -2.24 -2.56
N TRP A 18 3.62 -3.03 -3.34
CA TRP A 18 2.20 -3.21 -3.10
C TRP A 18 1.95 -3.95 -1.78
N VAL A 19 0.92 -3.50 -1.07
CA VAL A 19 0.27 -4.23 0.02
C VAL A 19 -1.20 -4.47 -0.34
N GLY A 20 -1.95 -5.19 0.49
CA GLY A 20 -3.31 -5.64 0.15
C GLY A 20 -4.39 -4.56 0.13
N GLY A 21 -4.06 -3.30 0.44
CA GLY A 21 -5.03 -2.22 0.60
C GLY A 21 -5.52 -1.74 -0.76
N ASN A 22 -6.82 -1.55 -0.93
CA ASN A 22 -7.41 -1.00 -2.14
C ASN A 22 -8.78 -0.37 -1.85
N ASP A 23 -9.22 0.52 -2.72
CA ASP A 23 -10.59 1.06 -2.74
C ASP A 23 -11.24 0.92 -4.14
N ALA A 24 -10.71 0.00 -4.96
CA ALA A 24 -11.09 -0.19 -6.37
C ALA A 24 -12.58 -0.49 -6.62
N VAL A 25 -13.30 -0.97 -5.60
CA VAL A 25 -14.75 -1.20 -5.69
C VAL A 25 -15.54 0.10 -5.53
N LYS A 26 -15.07 1.00 -4.65
CA LYS A 26 -15.72 2.27 -4.35
C LYS A 26 -14.68 3.24 -3.77
N ASP A 27 -14.41 4.28 -4.54
CA ASP A 27 -13.52 5.40 -4.19
C ASP A 27 -13.77 5.91 -2.77
N GLY A 28 -12.69 6.03 -2.00
CA GLY A 28 -12.72 6.46 -0.60
C GLY A 28 -13.19 5.40 0.41
N VAL A 29 -13.50 4.17 -0.04
CA VAL A 29 -13.87 3.05 0.85
C VAL A 29 -12.83 1.94 0.74
N TRP A 30 -11.85 2.01 1.63
CA TRP A 30 -10.72 1.08 1.66
C TRP A 30 -11.05 -0.29 2.25
N MET A 31 -10.45 -1.32 1.67
CA MET A 31 -10.53 -2.71 2.10
C MET A 31 -9.18 -3.42 1.97
N TRP A 32 -8.95 -4.41 2.83
CA TRP A 32 -7.88 -5.37 2.62
C TRP A 32 -8.34 -6.47 1.66
N SER A 33 -7.47 -6.86 0.72
CA SER A 33 -7.77 -7.88 -0.29
C SER A 33 -8.04 -9.27 0.27
N ASP A 34 -7.72 -9.50 1.54
CA ASP A 34 -8.00 -10.75 2.26
C ASP A 34 -9.34 -10.75 3.01
N GLY A 35 -10.10 -9.66 2.97
CA GLY A 35 -11.39 -9.53 3.61
C GLY A 35 -11.35 -9.23 5.11
N SER A 36 -10.17 -9.02 5.69
CA SER A 36 -10.05 -8.51 7.06
C SER A 36 -10.59 -7.06 7.16
N LYS A 37 -10.91 -6.64 8.39
CA LYS A 37 -11.39 -5.28 8.63
C LYS A 37 -10.29 -4.28 8.27
N PHE A 38 -10.61 -3.30 7.43
CA PHE A 38 -9.71 -2.18 7.19
C PHE A 38 -9.75 -1.20 8.36
N ASP A 39 -8.65 -1.15 9.12
CA ASP A 39 -8.47 -0.30 10.30
C ASP A 39 -7.18 0.56 10.23
N PHE A 40 -6.58 0.63 9.04
CA PHE A 40 -5.41 1.47 8.79
C PHE A 40 -5.79 2.95 8.74
N THR A 41 -5.05 3.76 9.50
CA THR A 41 -5.28 5.21 9.61
C THR A 41 -4.04 6.06 9.36
N ASP A 42 -2.87 5.45 9.21
CA ASP A 42 -1.57 6.14 9.19
C ASP A 42 -1.21 6.64 7.78
N TRP A 43 -2.18 7.28 7.11
CA TRP A 43 -1.95 7.96 5.84
C TRP A 43 -1.10 9.23 6.04
N PRO A 44 -0.11 9.49 5.17
CA PRO A 44 0.56 10.78 5.13
C PRO A 44 -0.41 11.93 4.87
N ALA A 45 -0.03 13.14 5.29
CA ALA A 45 -0.85 14.32 5.04
C ALA A 45 -1.04 14.54 3.53
N GLY A 46 -2.30 14.56 3.10
CA GLY A 46 -2.67 14.67 1.69
C GLY A 46 -3.16 13.36 1.08
N GLU A 47 -2.83 12.21 1.68
CA GLU A 47 -3.24 10.89 1.20
C GLU A 47 -4.46 10.33 1.97
N PRO A 48 -5.21 9.41 1.35
CA PRO A 48 -5.18 9.06 -0.08
C PRO A 48 -5.78 10.21 -0.92
N ASN A 49 -5.19 10.50 -2.08
CA ASN A 49 -5.50 11.72 -2.84
C ASN A 49 -6.19 11.47 -4.20
N ASN A 50 -6.23 10.22 -4.63
CA ASN A 50 -6.74 9.75 -5.91
C ASN A 50 -6.22 10.57 -7.11
N TYR A 51 -4.89 10.67 -7.27
CA TYR A 51 -4.27 11.53 -8.27
C TYR A 51 -4.68 11.09 -9.67
N GLY A 52 -5.25 12.01 -10.44
CA GLY A 52 -5.75 11.69 -11.79
C GLY A 52 -7.00 10.78 -11.81
N GLY A 53 -7.61 10.50 -10.66
CA GLY A 53 -8.90 9.82 -10.54
C GLY A 53 -8.86 8.30 -10.80
N SER A 54 -7.69 7.67 -10.65
CA SER A 54 -7.51 6.22 -10.90
C SER A 54 -6.47 5.54 -9.99
N GLU A 55 -6.19 6.13 -8.83
CA GLU A 55 -5.29 5.56 -7.84
C GLU A 55 -6.09 4.78 -6.80
N ASN A 56 -6.07 3.45 -6.92
CA ASN A 56 -6.95 2.59 -6.11
C ASN A 56 -6.23 1.44 -5.41
N CYS A 57 -4.89 1.43 -5.43
CA CYS A 57 -4.07 0.38 -4.82
C CYS A 57 -3.07 1.00 -3.84
N MET A 58 -2.91 0.42 -2.66
CA MET A 58 -2.00 0.92 -1.63
C MET A 58 -0.57 0.45 -1.87
N ASP A 59 0.35 1.39 -2.13
CA ASP A 59 1.78 1.15 -2.04
C ASP A 59 2.36 1.71 -0.74
N ILE A 60 3.44 1.07 -0.28
CA ILE A 60 4.25 1.55 0.84
C ILE A 60 5.69 1.75 0.38
N ASN A 61 6.43 2.53 1.15
CA ASN A 61 7.83 2.88 0.87
C ASN A 61 7.98 3.71 -0.41
N LEU A 62 7.04 4.61 -0.69
CA LEU A 62 7.13 5.44 -1.89
C LEU A 62 8.47 6.19 -1.90
N LYS A 63 9.26 5.99 -2.96
CA LYS A 63 10.62 6.55 -3.11
C LYS A 63 11.61 6.20 -1.97
N GLY A 64 11.35 5.15 -1.20
CA GLY A 64 12.19 4.72 -0.07
C GLY A 64 11.81 5.30 1.28
N GLU A 65 10.88 6.26 1.32
CA GLU A 65 10.47 6.95 2.56
C GLU A 65 9.38 6.18 3.31
N ASP A 66 9.15 6.45 4.59
CA ASP A 66 7.98 5.92 5.31
C ASP A 66 6.71 6.67 4.88
N TYR A 67 6.30 6.40 3.64
CA TYR A 67 5.22 7.06 2.94
C TYR A 67 4.33 6.01 2.28
N VAL A 68 3.05 6.05 2.63
CA VAL A 68 1.97 5.22 2.08
C VAL A 68 1.20 6.06 1.08
N ASN A 69 0.87 5.47 -0.07
CA ASN A 69 0.26 6.16 -1.19
C ASN A 69 -0.85 5.29 -1.79
N ASP A 70 -1.92 5.92 -2.27
CA ASP A 70 -2.80 5.29 -3.24
C ASP A 70 -2.19 5.50 -4.63
N GLY A 71 -1.86 4.41 -5.30
CA GLY A 71 -1.18 4.41 -6.59
C GLY A 71 -2.05 3.79 -7.68
N LEU A 72 -1.67 4.08 -8.94
CA LEU A 72 -2.30 3.47 -10.09
C LEU A 72 -2.03 1.96 -10.09
N CYS A 73 -3.09 1.16 -9.93
CA CYS A 73 -3.02 -0.30 -9.85
C CYS A 73 -2.33 -0.97 -11.05
N THR A 74 -2.22 -0.27 -12.19
CA THR A 74 -1.58 -0.77 -13.41
C THR A 74 -0.06 -0.71 -13.36
N VAL A 75 0.53 -0.03 -12.36
CA VAL A 75 1.98 0.04 -12.18
C VAL A 75 2.50 -1.31 -11.68
N THR A 76 3.56 -1.80 -12.34
CA THR A 76 4.25 -3.03 -11.94
C THR A 76 5.22 -2.73 -10.79
N LEU A 77 4.90 -3.22 -9.60
CA LEU A 77 5.75 -3.16 -8.40
C LEU A 77 5.91 -4.56 -7.78
N PRO A 78 6.98 -4.82 -7.01
CA PRO A 78 7.01 -5.95 -6.10
C PRO A 78 5.88 -5.84 -5.06
N PHE A 79 5.54 -6.94 -4.41
CA PHE A 79 4.43 -7.00 -3.46
C PHE A 79 4.78 -7.84 -2.23
N VAL A 80 4.09 -7.56 -1.13
CA VAL A 80 4.20 -8.33 0.12
C VAL A 80 2.98 -9.24 0.26
N CYS A 81 3.20 -10.53 0.46
CA CYS A 81 2.14 -11.48 0.78
C CYS A 81 1.89 -11.55 2.29
N GLY A 82 0.62 -11.57 2.69
CA GLY A 82 0.19 -11.99 4.03
C GLY A 82 -0.26 -13.45 4.03
N LYS A 83 -0.11 -14.13 5.17
CA LYS A 83 -0.66 -15.47 5.40
C LYS A 83 -1.29 -15.52 6.79
N TYR A 84 -2.54 -15.97 6.85
CA TYR A 84 -3.23 -16.31 8.10
C TYR A 84 -2.77 -17.69 8.58
N VAL A 85 -2.57 -17.82 9.89
CA VAL A 85 -2.20 -19.08 10.57
C VAL A 85 -3.36 -19.52 11.44
#